data_AF-W4FB34-F1
#
_entry.id   AF-W4FB34-F1
#
_cell.length_a   1.000
_cell.length_b   1.000
_cell.length_c   1.000
_cell.angle_alpha   90.00
_cell.angle_beta   90.00
_cell.angle_gamma   90.00
#
_symmetry.space_group_name_H-M   'P 1'
#
loop_
_entity.id
_entity.type
_entity.pdbx_description
1 polymer ?
#
loop_
_entity_poly.entity_id
_entity_poly.type
_entity_poly.pdbx_seq_one_letter_code
_entity_poly.pdbx_strand_id
1 'polypeptide(L)'
;MRAKKDLTDNNRTTILHQLLARRVDHKTLPRGALADVAVSFGVDRSTVRRIWLSAPSCSRPVRQASPVPACLLKEKGRSGRNLKHDSVAARLKLVPKTRRSIAAAMSMPKSTLQDYYRRGIFVKYSSTVKPTLTDSNKAVRLKWAADTDGFQQGRSTQVGN
;
A
#
# COMPACT_ATOMS: atom_id res chain seq x y z
N MET A 1 -29.79 20.57 10.07
CA MET A 1 -28.81 21.39 9.30
C MET A 1 -28.01 20.50 8.37
N ARG A 2 -27.95 20.80 7.06
CA ARG A 2 -27.02 20.13 6.13
C ARG A 2 -25.59 20.59 6.44
N ALA A 3 -24.67 19.64 6.62
CA ALA A 3 -23.25 19.97 6.71
C ALA A 3 -22.80 20.66 5.43
N LYS A 4 -22.10 21.79 5.56
CA LYS A 4 -21.48 22.47 4.42
C LYS A 4 -20.43 21.53 3.82
N LYS A 5 -20.32 21.52 2.48
CA LYS A 5 -19.33 20.70 1.78
C LYS A 5 -17.94 21.00 2.32
N ASP A 6 -17.19 19.95 2.61
CA ASP A 6 -15.80 20.07 3.00
C ASP A 6 -15.00 20.76 1.88
N LEU A 7 -14.11 21.66 2.27
CA LEU A 7 -13.19 22.31 1.35
C LEU A 7 -12.31 21.24 0.65
N THR A 8 -12.07 21.36 -0.66
CA THR A 8 -11.15 20.46 -1.38
C THR A 8 -9.71 20.73 -0.95
N ASP A 9 -8.85 19.70 -0.99
CA ASP A 9 -7.44 19.83 -0.62
C ASP A 9 -6.70 20.89 -1.46
N ASN A 10 -7.00 21.00 -2.75
CA ASN A 10 -6.48 22.05 -3.63
C ASN A 10 -6.90 23.47 -3.18
N ASN A 11 -8.10 23.62 -2.62
CA ASN A 11 -8.55 24.90 -2.09
C ASN A 11 -7.86 25.21 -0.75
N ARG A 12 -7.51 24.19 0.05
CA ARG A 12 -6.71 24.37 1.26
C ARG A 12 -5.28 24.83 0.94
N THR A 13 -4.65 24.27 -0.10
CA THR A 13 -3.28 24.66 -0.50
C THR A 13 -3.24 26.08 -1.05
N THR A 14 -4.17 26.44 -1.92
CA THR A 14 -4.24 27.79 -2.51
C THR A 14 -4.47 28.87 -1.44
N ILE A 15 -5.37 28.63 -0.48
CA ILE A 15 -5.54 29.52 0.69
C ILE A 15 -4.23 29.70 1.45
N LEU A 16 -3.51 28.60 1.70
CA LEU A 16 -2.24 28.64 2.45
C LEU A 16 -1.17 29.41 1.67
N HIS A 17 -1.03 29.19 0.36
CA HIS A 17 -0.09 29.91 -0.49
C HIS A 17 -0.38 31.41 -0.50
N GLN A 18 -1.65 31.81 -0.61
CA GLN A 18 -2.03 33.22 -0.55
C GLN A 18 -1.73 33.86 0.81
N LEU A 19 -1.91 33.13 1.91
CA LEU A 19 -1.56 33.63 3.25
C LEU A 19 -0.04 33.75 3.44
N LEU A 20 0.74 32.81 2.90
CA LEU A 20 2.20 32.88 2.91
C LEU A 20 2.73 34.07 2.08
N ALA A 21 2.11 34.36 0.93
CA ALA A 21 2.47 35.51 0.11
C ALA A 21 2.20 36.86 0.79
N ARG A 22 1.20 36.93 1.68
CA ARG A 22 0.84 38.13 2.45
C ARG A 22 1.62 38.28 3.76
N ARG A 23 2.54 37.37 4.05
CA ARG A 23 3.30 37.35 5.30
C ARG A 23 4.41 38.40 5.26
N VAL A 24 4.47 39.25 6.29
CA VAL A 24 5.49 40.31 6.41
C VAL A 24 6.64 39.78 7.28
N ASP A 25 7.88 40.02 6.82
CA ASP A 25 9.16 39.73 7.50
C ASP A 25 9.34 38.30 8.03
N HIS A 26 8.67 37.33 7.41
CA HIS A 26 8.68 35.93 7.84
C HIS A 26 8.37 35.74 9.33
N LYS A 27 7.60 36.63 9.96
CA LYS A 27 7.25 36.54 11.39
C LYS A 27 5.76 36.63 11.62
N THR A 28 5.07 37.63 11.05
CA THR A 28 3.66 37.89 11.37
C THR A 28 2.78 38.06 10.13
N LEU A 29 1.50 37.72 10.29
CA LEU A 29 0.48 37.95 9.27
C LEU A 29 -0.24 39.27 9.62
N PRO A 30 -0.46 40.18 8.65
CA PRO A 30 -1.11 41.45 8.92
C PRO A 30 -2.55 41.25 9.43
N ARG A 31 -2.99 42.19 10.27
CA ARG A 31 -4.35 42.21 10.81
C ARG A 31 -5.34 42.30 9.64
N GLY A 32 -6.35 41.45 9.63
CA GLY A 32 -7.37 41.42 8.58
C GLY A 32 -7.11 40.42 7.45
N ALA A 33 -5.86 39.99 7.21
CA ALA A 33 -5.53 39.12 6.08
C ALA A 33 -6.30 37.79 6.05
N LEU A 34 -6.59 37.18 7.21
CA LEU A 34 -7.43 35.99 7.29
C LEU A 34 -8.89 36.24 6.89
N ALA A 35 -9.41 37.43 7.19
CA ALA A 35 -10.76 37.83 6.82
C ALA A 35 -10.84 38.14 5.32
N ASP A 36 -9.83 38.79 4.76
CA ASP A 36 -9.78 39.10 3.32
C ASP A 36 -9.75 37.81 2.49
N VAL A 37 -8.89 36.86 2.87
CA VAL A 37 -8.81 35.55 2.20
C VAL A 37 -10.11 34.76 2.40
N ALA A 38 -10.72 34.84 3.58
CA ALA A 38 -12.03 34.22 3.83
C ALA A 38 -13.11 34.74 2.87
N VAL A 39 -13.16 36.06 2.63
CA VAL A 39 -14.08 36.68 1.67
C VAL A 39 -13.77 36.23 0.25
N SER A 40 -12.50 36.22 -0.18
CA SER A 40 -12.12 35.80 -1.55
C SER A 40 -12.52 34.37 -1.89
N PHE A 41 -12.51 33.46 -0.91
CA PHE A 41 -12.88 32.05 -1.11
C PHE A 41 -14.32 31.72 -0.67
N GLY A 42 -15.08 32.66 -0.12
CA GLY A 42 -16.42 32.42 0.42
C GLY A 42 -16.46 31.44 1.61
N VAL A 43 -15.36 31.38 2.38
CA VAL A 43 -15.17 30.44 3.50
C VAL A 43 -15.21 31.19 4.82
N ASP A 44 -15.71 30.56 5.89
CA ASP A 44 -15.70 31.18 7.22
C ASP A 44 -14.25 31.46 7.72
N ARG A 45 -14.07 32.63 8.35
CA ARG A 45 -12.77 33.05 8.90
C ARG A 45 -12.14 32.01 9.83
N SER A 46 -12.96 31.28 10.61
CA SER A 46 -12.48 30.24 11.52
C SER A 46 -11.88 29.05 10.77
N THR A 47 -12.36 28.76 9.57
CA THR A 47 -11.80 27.70 8.71
C THR A 47 -10.46 28.11 8.13
N VAL A 48 -10.33 29.36 7.67
CA VAL A 48 -9.06 29.92 7.22
C VAL A 48 -8.03 29.95 8.36
N ARG A 49 -8.44 30.38 9.56
CA ARG A 49 -7.61 30.33 10.78
C ARG A 49 -7.15 28.92 11.11
N ARG A 50 -8.02 27.92 11.01
CA ARG A 50 -7.69 26.51 11.28
C ARG A 50 -6.66 25.98 10.28
N ILE A 51 -6.81 26.32 9.00
CA ILE A 51 -5.83 25.96 7.95
C ILE A 51 -4.48 26.62 8.25
N TRP A 52 -4.47 27.91 8.60
CA TRP A 52 -3.25 28.62 8.98
C TRP A 52 -2.54 27.99 10.18
N LEU A 53 -3.26 27.71 11.27
CA LEU A 53 -2.69 27.08 12.47
C LEU A 53 -2.26 25.63 12.25
N SER A 54 -2.85 24.92 11.28
CA SER A 54 -2.46 23.55 10.94
C SER A 54 -1.19 23.49 10.08
N ALA A 55 -0.73 24.62 9.54
CA ALA A 55 0.46 24.65 8.69
C ALA A 55 1.75 24.49 9.53
N PRO A 56 2.63 23.53 9.21
CA PRO A 56 3.86 23.30 9.98
C PRO A 56 4.83 24.49 9.90
N SER A 57 4.73 25.32 8.86
CA SER A 57 5.49 26.55 8.68
C SER A 57 5.18 27.65 9.70
N CYS A 58 4.07 27.56 10.43
CA CYS A 58 3.70 28.53 11.46
C CYS A 58 4.28 28.24 12.85
N SER A 59 4.73 27.00 13.12
CA SER A 59 5.28 26.62 14.43
C SER A 59 6.70 26.06 14.40
N ARG A 60 7.24 25.68 13.23
CA ARG A 60 8.58 25.10 13.12
C ARG A 60 9.56 26.08 12.47
N PRO A 61 10.80 26.19 12.97
CA PRO A 61 11.85 26.92 12.28
C PRO A 61 12.04 26.32 10.87
N VAL A 62 12.27 27.22 9.90
CA VAL A 62 12.30 26.98 8.43
C VAL A 62 13.14 25.77 8.01
N ARG A 63 14.12 25.35 8.83
CA ARG A 63 14.97 24.18 8.58
C ARG A 63 14.24 22.82 8.58
N GLN A 64 13.00 22.74 9.08
CA GLN A 64 12.22 21.48 9.13
C GLN A 64 10.83 21.58 8.48
N ALA A 65 10.60 22.60 7.64
CA ALA A 65 9.33 22.73 6.92
C ALA A 65 9.25 21.64 5.84
N SER A 66 8.41 20.62 6.06
CA SER A 66 8.04 19.67 5.01
C SER A 66 7.36 20.45 3.86
N PRO A 67 7.69 20.17 2.58
CA PRO A 67 7.08 20.85 1.43
C PRO A 67 5.55 20.68 1.35
N VAL A 68 5.01 19.68 2.06
CA VAL A 68 3.59 19.35 2.03
C VAL A 68 2.92 19.92 3.28
N PRO A 69 1.94 20.84 3.15
CA PRO A 69 1.25 21.39 4.32
C PRO A 69 0.50 20.28 5.06
N ALA A 70 0.69 20.19 6.38
CA ALA A 70 0.05 19.20 7.24
C ALA A 70 -1.49 19.22 7.16
N CYS A 71 -2.07 20.31 6.67
CA CYS A 71 -3.48 20.46 6.29
C CYS A 71 -3.97 19.39 5.30
N LEU A 72 -3.08 18.86 4.46
CA LEU A 72 -3.31 17.76 3.50
C LEU A 72 -3.02 16.39 4.10
N LEU A 73 -2.24 16.37 5.19
CA LEU A 73 -1.72 15.17 5.82
C LEU A 73 -2.66 14.63 6.90
N LYS A 74 -3.92 15.08 6.94
CA LYS A 74 -4.95 14.31 7.64
C LYS A 74 -5.08 13.03 6.82
N GLU A 75 -4.34 12.00 7.20
CA GLU A 75 -4.21 10.72 6.50
C GLU A 75 -5.57 10.03 6.43
N LYS A 76 -6.40 10.52 5.52
CA LYS A 76 -7.79 10.13 5.33
C LYS A 76 -7.74 8.70 4.78
N GLY A 77 -7.94 7.74 5.68
CA GLY A 77 -7.81 6.30 5.37
C GLY A 77 -6.83 5.54 6.26
N ARG A 78 -5.95 6.20 7.03
CA ARG A 78 -5.11 5.52 8.05
C ARG A 78 -5.74 5.47 9.44
N SER A 79 -6.92 6.08 9.62
CA SER A 79 -7.68 6.08 10.88
C SER A 79 -8.46 4.78 11.13
N GLY A 80 -7.95 3.65 10.66
CA GLY A 80 -8.57 2.33 10.80
C GLY A 80 -7.97 1.52 11.94
N ARG A 81 -8.52 0.33 12.20
CA ARG A 81 -7.96 -0.61 13.17
C ARG A 81 -6.57 -1.05 12.71
N ASN A 82 -5.57 -0.78 13.56
CA ASN A 82 -4.19 -1.21 13.37
C ASN A 82 -4.11 -2.74 13.20
N LEU A 83 -3.12 -3.15 12.43
CA LEU A 83 -2.81 -4.56 12.22
C LEU A 83 -2.38 -5.16 13.56
N LYS A 84 -2.94 -6.31 13.95
CA LYS A 84 -2.63 -6.95 15.25
C LYS A 84 -1.36 -7.80 15.23
N HIS A 85 -0.85 -8.09 14.04
CA HIS A 85 0.19 -9.07 13.82
C HIS A 85 1.11 -8.54 12.73
N ASP A 86 2.30 -8.10 13.13
CA ASP A 86 3.28 -7.52 12.21
C ASP A 86 4.10 -8.61 11.50
N SER A 87 4.23 -9.78 12.12
CA SER A 87 5.06 -10.90 11.64
C SER A 87 4.32 -11.93 10.77
N VAL A 88 3.10 -11.65 10.29
CA VAL A 88 2.28 -12.63 9.54
C VAL A 88 2.98 -13.15 8.29
N ALA A 89 3.66 -12.26 7.55
CA ALA A 89 4.40 -12.64 6.35
C ALA A 89 5.58 -13.57 6.65
N ALA A 90 6.28 -13.36 7.77
CA ALA A 90 7.39 -14.22 8.18
C ALA A 90 6.89 -15.60 8.62
N ARG A 91 5.84 -15.63 9.45
CA ARG A 91 5.19 -16.87 9.89
C ARG A 91 4.64 -17.68 8.71
N LEU A 92 4.16 -17.00 7.66
CA LEU A 92 3.58 -17.65 6.48
C LEU A 92 4.59 -18.46 5.69
N LYS A 93 5.87 -18.07 5.73
CA LYS A 93 6.95 -18.81 5.05
C LYS A 93 7.20 -20.18 5.67
N LEU A 94 6.95 -20.36 6.96
CA LEU A 94 7.20 -21.60 7.70
C LEU A 94 6.02 -22.59 7.63
N VAL A 95 4.87 -22.16 7.12
CA VAL A 95 3.63 -22.92 7.22
C VAL A 95 3.35 -23.76 5.97
N PRO A 96 2.88 -25.02 6.12
CA PRO A 96 2.49 -25.86 4.99
C PRO A 96 1.38 -25.22 4.13
N LYS A 97 1.53 -25.33 2.81
CA LYS A 97 0.96 -24.43 1.79
C LYS A 97 -0.54 -24.63 1.45
N THR A 98 -1.39 -25.05 2.38
CA THR A 98 -2.84 -25.19 2.13
C THR A 98 -3.69 -24.19 2.96
N ARG A 99 -4.79 -23.68 2.40
CA ARG A 99 -5.57 -22.59 3.03
C ARG A 99 -6.22 -22.97 4.36
N ARG A 100 -6.62 -24.24 4.53
CA ARG A 100 -7.15 -24.77 5.81
C ARG A 100 -6.03 -25.03 6.81
N SER A 101 -4.89 -25.57 6.37
CA SER A 101 -3.73 -25.78 7.26
C SER A 101 -3.12 -24.46 7.74
N ILE A 102 -3.17 -23.37 6.95
CA ILE A 102 -2.59 -22.10 7.37
C ILE A 102 -3.27 -21.52 8.60
N ALA A 103 -4.61 -21.56 8.65
CA ALA A 103 -5.35 -21.09 9.82
C ALA A 103 -4.99 -21.89 11.08
N ALA A 104 -4.91 -23.22 10.94
CA ALA A 104 -4.53 -24.12 12.04
C ALA A 104 -3.07 -23.91 12.47
N ALA A 105 -2.13 -23.87 11.52
CA ALA A 105 -0.71 -23.71 11.79
C ALA A 105 -0.33 -22.32 12.35
N MET A 106 -1.17 -21.31 12.09
CA MET A 106 -0.98 -19.97 12.64
C MET A 106 -1.79 -19.68 13.89
N SER A 107 -2.65 -20.62 14.32
CA SER A 107 -3.63 -20.38 15.38
C SER A 107 -4.40 -19.07 15.17
N MET A 108 -4.78 -18.78 13.92
CA MET A 108 -5.52 -17.57 13.55
C MET A 108 -6.84 -17.94 12.87
N PRO A 109 -7.94 -17.23 13.17
CA PRO A 109 -9.20 -17.48 12.49
C PRO A 109 -9.09 -17.11 11.01
N LYS A 110 -9.81 -17.88 10.18
CA LYS A 110 -9.84 -17.72 8.72
C LYS A 110 -10.28 -16.32 8.26
N SER A 111 -11.18 -15.68 9.01
CA SER A 111 -11.63 -14.31 8.73
C SER A 111 -10.48 -13.30 8.80
N THR A 112 -9.66 -13.39 9.85
CA THR A 112 -8.45 -12.57 9.99
C THR A 112 -7.51 -12.81 8.80
N LEU A 113 -7.18 -14.05 8.47
CA LEU A 113 -6.32 -14.34 7.30
C LEU A 113 -6.87 -13.76 5.99
N GLN A 114 -8.20 -13.77 5.80
CA GLN A 114 -8.85 -13.19 4.61
C GLN A 114 -8.71 -11.66 4.56
N ASP A 115 -8.79 -10.98 5.70
CA ASP A 115 -8.58 -9.53 5.76
C ASP A 115 -7.14 -9.14 5.46
N TYR A 116 -6.18 -9.91 5.95
CA TYR A 116 -4.76 -9.71 5.63
C TYR A 116 -4.47 -9.94 4.14
N TYR A 117 -5.14 -10.93 3.52
CA TYR A 117 -5.07 -11.15 2.08
C TYR A 117 -5.66 -9.97 1.29
N ARG A 118 -6.83 -9.44 1.69
CA ARG A 118 -7.43 -8.25 1.06
C ARG A 118 -6.55 -7.01 1.17
N ARG A 119 -5.79 -6.88 2.27
CA ARG A 119 -4.81 -5.81 2.48
C ARG A 119 -3.50 -6.01 1.68
N GLY A 120 -3.33 -7.14 0.99
CA GLY A 120 -2.15 -7.41 0.17
C GLY A 120 -0.90 -7.83 0.96
N ILE A 121 -1.05 -8.24 2.23
CA ILE A 121 0.10 -8.60 3.09
C ILE A 121 0.76 -9.90 2.63
N PHE A 122 0.00 -10.77 1.97
CA PHE A 122 0.51 -11.97 1.32
C PHE A 122 -0.37 -12.37 0.14
N VAL A 123 0.20 -13.13 -0.79
CA VAL A 123 -0.46 -13.56 -2.03
C VAL A 123 -1.00 -14.97 -1.90
N LYS A 124 -2.05 -15.29 -2.66
CA LYS A 124 -2.60 -16.65 -2.76
C LYS A 124 -1.63 -17.49 -3.59
N TYR A 125 -1.09 -18.54 -2.98
CA TYR A 125 -0.34 -19.56 -3.70
C TYR A 125 -1.27 -20.72 -4.04
N SER A 126 -1.33 -21.09 -5.32
CA SER A 126 -1.86 -22.39 -5.75
C SER A 126 -0.68 -23.34 -5.92
N SER A 127 -0.55 -24.33 -5.05
CA SER A 127 0.33 -25.45 -5.32
C SER A 127 -0.45 -26.50 -6.11
N THR A 128 -0.20 -26.59 -7.41
CA THR A 128 -0.49 -27.83 -8.14
C THR A 128 0.63 -28.79 -7.78
N VAL A 129 0.48 -29.50 -6.66
CA VAL A 129 1.35 -30.64 -6.39
C VAL A 129 0.97 -31.67 -7.44
N LYS A 130 1.76 -31.79 -8.51
CA LYS A 130 1.74 -33.02 -9.30
C LYS A 130 1.90 -34.15 -8.30
N PRO A 131 1.08 -35.23 -8.35
CA PRO A 131 1.20 -36.33 -7.40
C PRO A 131 2.67 -36.65 -7.22
N THR A 132 3.11 -36.69 -5.96
CA THR A 132 4.52 -36.82 -5.59
C THR A 132 5.13 -37.93 -6.44
N LEU A 133 6.20 -37.62 -7.19
CA LEU A 133 6.94 -38.65 -7.90
C LEU A 133 7.49 -39.60 -6.84
N THR A 134 6.78 -40.70 -6.61
CA THR A 134 7.31 -41.87 -5.92
C THR A 134 8.52 -42.36 -6.69
N ASP A 135 9.46 -43.01 -6.01
CA ASP A 135 10.68 -43.49 -6.66
C ASP A 135 10.36 -44.47 -7.81
N SER A 136 9.26 -45.22 -7.71
CA SER A 136 8.70 -46.03 -8.79
C SER A 136 8.32 -45.18 -10.02
N ASN A 137 7.64 -44.04 -9.82
CA ASN A 137 7.27 -43.13 -10.91
C ASN A 137 8.50 -42.46 -11.54
N LYS A 138 9.57 -42.21 -10.77
CA LYS A 138 10.85 -41.73 -11.32
C LYS A 138 11.48 -42.78 -12.22
N ALA A 139 11.55 -44.03 -11.78
CA ALA A 139 12.14 -45.13 -12.54
C ALA A 139 11.42 -45.36 -13.88
N VAL A 140 10.08 -45.35 -13.89
CA VAL A 140 9.28 -45.50 -15.12
C VAL A 140 9.57 -44.38 -16.12
N ARG A 141 9.68 -43.13 -15.64
CA ARG A 141 9.95 -41.97 -16.51
C ARG A 141 11.39 -41.97 -17.04
N LEU A 142 12.34 -42.43 -16.23
CA LEU A 142 13.75 -42.54 -16.62
C LEU A 142 13.94 -43.62 -17.67
N LYS A 143 13.26 -44.77 -17.50
CA LYS A 143 13.18 -45.84 -18.50
C LYS A 143 12.59 -45.32 -19.81
N TRP A 144 11.44 -44.65 -19.75
CA TRP A 144 10.79 -44.10 -20.94
C TRP A 144 11.67 -43.10 -21.70
N ALA A 145 12.38 -42.21 -20.97
CA ALA A 145 13.30 -41.25 -21.58
C ALA A 145 14.48 -41.95 -22.28
N ALA A 146 15.10 -42.94 -21.63
CA ALA A 146 16.18 -43.74 -22.20
C ALA A 146 15.72 -44.52 -23.45
N ASP A 147 14.51 -45.09 -23.41
CA ASP A 147 13.92 -45.81 -24.54
C ASP A 147 13.62 -44.86 -25.72
N THR A 148 13.21 -43.61 -25.46
CA THR A 148 12.94 -42.61 -26.51
C THR A 148 14.20 -42.02 -27.15
N ASP A 149 15.29 -41.85 -26.39
CA ASP A 149 16.56 -41.33 -26.92
C ASP A 149 17.27 -42.35 -27.82
N GLY A 150 17.16 -43.65 -27.50
CA GLY A 150 17.65 -44.74 -28.37
C GLY A 150 16.91 -44.84 -29.70
N PHE A 151 15.65 -44.39 -29.77
CA PHE A 151 14.86 -44.39 -31.00
C PHE A 151 15.22 -43.25 -31.97
N GLN A 152 15.78 -42.14 -31.46
CA GLN A 152 16.25 -41.02 -32.29
C GLN A 152 17.61 -41.32 -32.94
N GLN A 153 18.49 -42.08 -32.26
CA GLN A 153 19.82 -42.44 -32.77
C GLN A 153 19.77 -43.48 -33.91
N GLY A 154 18.73 -44.31 -33.98
CA GLY A 154 18.55 -45.29 -35.05
C GLY A 154 18.02 -44.74 -36.39
N ARG A 155 17.58 -43.48 -36.45
CA ARG A 155 17.02 -42.87 -37.69
C ARG A 155 18.02 -42.02 -38.47
N SER A 156 19.17 -41.65 -37.89
CA SER A 156 20.17 -40.79 -38.55
C SER A 156 21.20 -41.54 -39.40
N THR A 157 21.15 -42.87 -39.48
CA THR A 157 22.18 -43.70 -40.12
C THR A 157 21.62 -44.49 -41.33
N GLN A 158 20.86 -43.86 -42.22
CA GLN A 158 20.48 -44.45 -43.53
C GLN A 158 20.18 -43.34 -44.57
N VAL A 159 21.15 -42.49 -44.91
CA VAL A 159 21.17 -41.80 -46.22
C VAL A 159 22.62 -41.62 -46.64
N GLY A 160 23.08 -42.41 -47.60
CA GLY A 160 24.43 -42.30 -48.16
C GLY A 160 24.85 -43.54 -48.93
N ASN A 161 24.22 -43.76 -50.09
CA ASN A 161 24.81 -44.41 -51.26
C ASN A 161 24.43 -43.58 -52.48
#